data_AF-A0A8I1I688-F1
#
_entry.id   AF-A0A8I1I688-F1
#
_cell.length_a   1.000
_cell.length_b   1.000
_cell.length_c   1.000
_cell.angle_alpha   90.00
_cell.angle_beta   90.00
_cell.angle_gamma   90.00
#
_symmetry.space_group_name_H-M   'P 1'
#
loop_
_entity.id
_entity.type
_entity.pdbx_description
1 polymer ?
#
loop_
_entity_poly.entity_id
_entity_poly.type
_entity_poly.pdbx_seq_one_letter_code
_entity_poly.pdbx_strand_id
1 'polypeptide(L)'
;MNDLNGVVIANNGIQNFLRSCEVALIKTTLNVNGQATATAIILQDRNNYPAKKNGEAVVNPNGGKNLTVHITGDTPVINQFVTGIQFENLRVTSVYATSQQDSTFATVHYSLTADRIIFPKKQGE
;
A
#
# COMPACT_ATOMS: atom_id res chain seq x y z
N MET A 1 9.70 31.99 3.61
CA MET A 1 9.17 30.81 4.33
C MET A 1 9.17 29.67 3.33
N ASN A 2 9.84 28.56 3.64
CA ASN A 2 9.71 27.38 2.79
C ASN A 2 8.35 26.76 3.10
N ASP A 3 7.42 26.81 2.15
CA ASP A 3 6.12 26.19 2.30
C ASP A 3 6.28 24.70 2.60
N LEU A 4 5.71 24.26 3.71
CA LEU A 4 5.83 22.90 4.20
C LEU A 4 4.94 22.00 3.34
N ASN A 5 5.49 21.49 2.23
CA ASN A 5 4.74 20.64 1.30
C ASN A 5 4.63 19.22 1.87
N GLY A 6 3.49 18.91 2.49
CA GLY A 6 3.21 17.60 3.09
C GLY A 6 3.33 16.43 2.12
N VAL A 7 3.07 16.64 0.82
CA VAL A 7 3.24 15.61 -0.22
C VAL A 7 4.71 15.26 -0.41
N VAL A 8 5.61 16.26 -0.47
CA VAL A 8 7.05 16.02 -0.61
C VAL A 8 7.59 15.25 0.60
N ILE A 9 7.20 15.65 1.81
CA ILE A 9 7.62 15.00 3.05
C ILE A 9 7.13 13.55 3.09
N ALA A 10 5.86 13.31 2.77
CA ALA A 10 5.28 11.96 2.76
C ALA A 10 5.92 11.05 1.70
N ASN A 11 6.25 11.59 0.52
CA ASN A 11 6.97 10.85 -0.52
C ASN A 11 8.38 10.42 -0.06
N ASN A 12 9.14 11.32 0.59
CA ASN A 12 10.45 10.95 1.14
C ASN A 12 10.31 9.85 2.21
N GLY A 13 9.30 9.95 3.07
CA GLY A 13 9.01 8.95 4.10
C GLY A 13 8.70 7.57 3.53
N ILE A 14 7.76 7.48 2.58
CA ILE A 14 7.32 6.19 2.04
C ILE A 14 8.42 5.49 1.22
N GLN A 15 9.22 6.25 0.49
CA GLN A 15 10.36 5.71 -0.28
C GLN A 15 11.41 5.08 0.64
N ASN A 16 11.69 5.69 1.79
CA ASN A 16 12.60 5.12 2.78
C ASN A 16 12.00 3.88 3.45
N PHE A 17 10.72 3.95 3.83
CA PHE A 17 10.03 2.85 4.51
C PHE A 17 9.96 1.58 3.66
N LEU A 18 9.66 1.69 2.36
CA LEU A 18 9.54 0.54 1.47
C LEU A 18 10.88 -0.12 1.12
N ARG A 19 12.02 0.53 1.36
CA ARG A 19 13.34 -0.11 1.23
C ARG A 19 13.59 -1.14 2.33
N SER A 20 12.95 -0.98 3.48
CA SER A 20 13.14 -1.82 4.66
C SER A 20 12.03 -2.85 4.89
N CYS A 21 10.97 -2.84 4.08
CA CYS A 21 9.80 -3.69 4.30
C CYS A 21 9.47 -4.51 3.05
N GLU A 22 8.91 -5.70 3.27
CA GLU A 22 8.30 -6.47 2.20
C GLU A 22 6.80 -6.13 2.10
N VAL A 23 6.26 -6.18 0.89
CA VAL A 23 4.84 -5.91 0.64
C VAL A 23 4.20 -7.16 0.06
N ALA A 24 3.03 -7.50 0.58
CA ALA A 24 2.19 -8.55 0.01
C ALA A 24 0.89 -7.97 -0.53
N LEU A 25 0.52 -8.38 -1.73
CA LEU A 25 -0.75 -8.08 -2.36
C LEU A 25 -1.83 -8.99 -1.79
N ILE A 26 -2.99 -8.42 -1.42
CA ILE A 26 -4.18 -9.19 -1.05
C ILE A 26 -5.08 -9.35 -2.27
N LYS A 27 -5.33 -8.23 -2.98
CA LYS A 27 -6.19 -8.20 -4.17
C LYS A 27 -5.95 -6.94 -5.00
N THR A 28 -6.35 -7.01 -6.26
CA THR A 28 -6.57 -5.84 -7.13
C THR A 28 -8.02 -5.83 -7.59
N THR A 29 -8.60 -4.64 -7.72
CA THR A 29 -9.96 -4.46 -8.21
C THR A 29 -9.95 -3.40 -9.30
N LEU A 30 -10.59 -3.68 -10.43
CA LEU A 30 -10.79 -2.70 -11.49
C LEU A 30 -11.96 -1.80 -11.12
N ASN A 31 -11.73 -0.50 -11.17
CA ASN A 31 -12.76 0.51 -11.07
C ASN A 31 -13.49 0.64 -12.41
N VAL A 32 -14.69 1.21 -12.38
CA VAL A 32 -15.51 1.49 -13.57
C VAL A 32 -14.79 2.30 -14.65
N ASN A 33 -13.79 3.10 -14.27
CA ASN A 33 -12.99 3.92 -15.18
C ASN A 33 -11.76 3.18 -15.76
N GLY A 34 -11.65 1.86 -15.57
CA GLY A 34 -10.52 1.05 -16.03
C GLY A 34 -9.26 1.14 -15.15
N GLN A 35 -9.22 2.04 -14.18
CA GLN A 35 -8.12 2.13 -13.22
C GLN A 35 -8.18 1.01 -12.18
N ALA A 36 -7.05 0.44 -11.79
CA ALA A 36 -7.01 -0.58 -10.77
C ALA A 36 -6.75 0.02 -9.37
N THR A 37 -7.35 -0.58 -8.35
CA THR A 37 -7.03 -0.33 -6.94
C THR A 37 -6.41 -1.59 -6.36
N ALA A 38 -5.19 -1.49 -5.84
CA ALA A 38 -4.48 -2.56 -5.17
C ALA A 38 -4.66 -2.45 -3.65
N THR A 39 -5.06 -3.53 -3.00
CA THR A 39 -5.03 -3.66 -1.54
C THR A 39 -3.84 -4.54 -1.17
N ALA A 40 -2.90 -3.97 -0.43
CA ALA A 40 -1.68 -4.64 0.00
C ALA A 40 -1.49 -4.50 1.52
N ILE A 41 -0.62 -5.33 2.07
CA ILE A 41 -0.15 -5.24 3.46
C ILE A 41 1.36 -5.12 3.49
N ILE A 42 1.84 -4.42 4.51
CA ILE A 42 3.27 -4.34 4.80
C ILE A 42 3.63 -5.50 5.74
N LEU A 43 4.61 -6.29 5.34
CA LEU A 43 5.23 -7.33 6.15
C LEU A 43 6.45 -6.70 6.83
N GLN A 44 6.36 -6.54 8.15
CA GLN A 44 7.44 -5.96 8.98
C GLN A 44 8.65 -6.92 9.13
N ASP A 45 8.47 -8.21 8.84
CA ASP A 45 9.46 -9.28 8.94
C ASP A 45 9.19 -10.31 7.83
N ARG A 46 10.25 -10.74 7.12
CA ARG A 46 10.21 -11.81 6.11
C ARG A 46 9.75 -13.17 6.66
N ASN A 47 9.68 -13.34 7.98
CA ASN A 47 9.38 -14.61 8.65
C ASN A 47 7.98 -14.70 9.27
N ASN A 48 7.16 -13.64 9.24
CA ASN A 48 5.86 -13.64 9.91
C ASN A 48 4.71 -13.36 8.93
N TYR A 49 4.39 -14.37 8.11
CA TYR A 49 3.27 -14.33 7.19
C TYR A 49 1.96 -14.57 7.95
N PRO A 50 0.89 -13.78 7.73
CA PRO A 50 -0.44 -14.17 8.16
C PRO A 50 -0.88 -15.38 7.32
N ALA A 51 -0.62 -16.58 7.84
CA ALA A 51 -1.09 -17.81 7.23
C ALA A 51 -2.62 -17.80 7.22
N LYS A 52 -3.23 -17.78 6.03
CA LYS A 52 -4.65 -18.11 5.87
C LYS A 52 -4.82 -19.59 6.18
N LYS A 53 -5.46 -19.92 7.31
CA LYS A 53 -6.08 -21.23 7.51
C LYS A 53 -7.59 -21.02 7.38
N ASN A 54 -8.20 -21.65 6.37
CA ASN A 54 -9.65 -21.77 6.21
C ASN A 54 -10.45 -20.45 6.06
N GLY A 55 -10.13 -19.64 5.05
CA GLY A 55 -11.07 -18.61 4.55
C GLY A 55 -11.25 -17.36 5.42
N GLU A 56 -10.76 -17.34 6.66
CA GLU A 56 -10.76 -16.15 7.51
C GLU A 56 -9.37 -15.49 7.54
N ALA A 57 -9.35 -14.16 7.42
CA ALA A 57 -8.14 -13.38 7.64
C ALA A 57 -7.81 -13.46 9.13
N VAL A 58 -6.71 -14.14 9.48
CA VAL A 58 -6.17 -14.08 10.83
C VAL A 58 -5.68 -12.64 11.03
N VAL A 59 -6.47 -11.85 11.76
CA VAL A 59 -6.08 -10.52 12.25
C VAL A 59 -5.03 -10.75 13.32
N ASN A 60 -3.78 -10.86 12.89
CA ASN A 60 -2.67 -10.70 13.81
C ASN A 60 -2.71 -9.23 14.29
N PRO A 61 -2.58 -8.93 15.59
CA PRO A 61 -2.45 -7.55 16.07
C PRO A 61 -1.20 -6.83 15.51
N ASN A 62 -0.27 -7.59 14.90
CA ASN A 62 0.88 -7.11 14.13
C ASN A 62 0.68 -7.21 12.60
N GLY A 63 -0.52 -7.55 12.13
CA GLY A 63 -0.88 -7.56 10.71
C GLY A 63 -0.81 -6.13 10.19
N GLY A 64 0.23 -5.83 9.42
CA GLY A 64 0.59 -4.47 9.04
C GLY A 64 -0.58 -3.68 8.46
N LYS A 65 -0.53 -2.36 8.62
CA LYS A 65 -1.53 -1.44 8.06
C LYS A 65 -1.77 -1.77 6.58
N ASN A 66 -3.05 -1.94 6.22
CA ASN A 66 -3.44 -2.09 4.83
C ASN A 66 -3.05 -0.82 4.06
N LEU A 67 -2.41 -1.01 2.91
CA LEU A 67 -2.14 0.02 1.92
C LEU A 67 -3.16 -0.13 0.80
N THR A 68 -3.85 0.97 0.49
CA THR A 68 -4.64 1.07 -0.73
C THR A 68 -3.88 1.94 -1.72
N VAL A 69 -3.59 1.40 -2.90
CA VAL A 69 -2.79 2.05 -3.93
C VAL A 69 -3.57 2.10 -5.23
N HIS A 70 -3.71 3.28 -5.81
CA HIS A 70 -4.26 3.44 -7.15
C HIS A 70 -3.19 3.13 -8.20
N ILE A 71 -3.50 2.28 -9.15
CA ILE A 71 -2.58 1.90 -10.22
C ILE A 71 -3.03 2.56 -11.52
N THR A 72 -2.12 3.30 -12.15
CA THR A 72 -2.42 4.04 -13.38
C THR A 72 -2.18 3.23 -14.65
N GLY A 73 -1.32 2.22 -14.60
CA GLY A 73 -1.07 1.30 -15.72
C GLY A 73 -1.93 0.04 -15.67
N ASP A 74 -1.85 -0.74 -16.75
CA ASP A 74 -2.56 -2.01 -16.88
C ASP A 74 -2.15 -2.97 -15.75
N THR A 75 -3.15 -3.45 -15.02
CA THR A 75 -2.96 -4.36 -13.90
C THR A 75 -4.03 -5.45 -13.95
N PRO A 76 -3.64 -6.74 -13.95
CA PRO A 76 -4.62 -7.82 -13.93
C PRO A 76 -5.42 -7.82 -12.62
N VAL A 77 -6.65 -8.33 -12.67
CA VAL A 77 -7.45 -8.60 -11.48
C VAL A 77 -6.87 -9.83 -10.76
N ILE A 78 -6.50 -9.65 -9.51
CA ILE A 78 -5.87 -10.64 -8.65
C ILE A 78 -6.71 -10.73 -7.39
N ASN A 79 -7.11 -11.95 -7.01
CA ASN A 79 -7.88 -12.23 -5.80
C ASN A 79 -7.17 -13.24 -4.88
N GLN A 80 -5.83 -13.20 -4.86
CA GLN A 80 -5.00 -14.10 -4.08
C GLN A 80 -3.89 -13.33 -3.36
N PHE A 81 -3.38 -13.94 -2.29
CA PHE A 81 -2.27 -13.41 -1.53
C PHE A 81 -0.95 -13.64 -2.27
N VAL A 82 -0.22 -12.57 -2.61
CA VAL A 82 1.08 -12.64 -3.31
C VAL A 82 2.11 -11.85 -2.51
N THR A 83 3.13 -12.52 -2.00
CA THR A 83 4.23 -11.89 -1.24
C THR A 83 5.31 -11.35 -2.19
N GLY A 84 6.23 -10.53 -1.66
CA GLY A 84 7.36 -10.02 -2.43
C GLY A 84 7.01 -9.11 -3.62
N ILE A 85 5.83 -8.49 -3.63
CA ILE A 85 5.48 -7.53 -4.69
C ILE A 85 6.19 -6.19 -4.48
N GLN A 86 6.38 -5.44 -5.55
CA GLN A 86 6.84 -4.05 -5.51
C GLN A 86 5.88 -3.17 -6.29
N PHE A 87 5.79 -1.90 -5.90
CA PHE A 87 5.06 -0.88 -6.64
C PHE A 87 6.05 -0.01 -7.39
N GLU A 88 5.95 0.02 -8.73
CA GLU A 88 6.80 0.89 -9.54
C GLU A 88 6.38 2.35 -9.37
N ASN A 89 7.36 3.23 -9.12
CA ASN A 89 7.16 4.68 -8.94
C ASN A 89 6.03 5.03 -7.96
N LEU A 90 5.95 4.29 -6.84
CA LEU A 90 4.98 4.59 -5.79
C LEU A 90 5.17 6.00 -5.27
N ARG A 91 4.09 6.78 -5.26
CA ARG A 91 4.08 8.16 -4.81
C ARG A 91 2.82 8.48 -4.04
N VAL A 92 2.96 9.35 -3.05
CA VAL A 92 1.85 10.01 -2.40
C VAL A 92 1.40 11.16 -3.30
N THR A 93 0.12 11.19 -3.67
CA THR A 93 -0.45 12.22 -4.57
C THR A 93 -1.25 13.28 -3.83
N SER A 94 -1.75 12.96 -2.64
CA SER A 94 -2.43 13.92 -1.77
C SER A 94 -2.14 13.59 -0.31
N VAL A 95 -2.07 14.63 0.52
CA VAL A 95 -2.04 14.55 1.98
C VAL A 95 -2.90 15.66 2.52
N TYR A 96 -3.82 15.34 3.42
CA TYR A 96 -4.60 16.34 4.15
C TYR A 96 -4.94 15.83 5.54
N ALA A 97 -5.16 16.75 6.47
CA ALA A 97 -5.57 16.42 7.83
C ALA A 97 -6.99 16.90 8.09
N THR A 98 -7.76 16.09 8.80
CA THR A 98 -9.08 16.46 9.31
C THR A 98 -9.07 16.40 10.82
N SER A 99 -9.65 17.39 11.48
CA SER A 99 -9.88 17.40 12.93
C SER A 99 -11.32 17.83 13.21
N GLN A 100 -11.86 17.38 14.34
CA GLN A 100 -13.15 17.86 14.83
C GLN A 100 -12.93 19.16 15.61
N GLN A 101 -13.95 20.03 15.62
CA GLN A 101 -13.94 21.23 16.45
C GLN A 101 -13.71 20.83 17.92
N ASP A 102 -12.82 21.55 18.60
CA ASP A 102 -12.38 21.30 19.99
C ASP A 102 -11.65 19.97 20.24
N SER A 103 -11.20 19.27 19.19
CA SER A 103 -10.40 18.05 19.32
C SER A 103 -8.91 18.34 19.44
N THR A 104 -8.23 17.62 20.33
CA THR A 104 -6.77 17.57 20.40
C THR A 104 -6.16 16.57 19.41
N PHE A 105 -7.01 15.83 18.67
CA PHE A 105 -6.59 14.81 17.71
C PHE A 105 -6.84 15.26 16.26
N ALA A 106 -5.96 14.84 15.36
CA ALA A 106 -6.11 15.01 13.93
C ALA A 106 -5.91 13.67 13.22
N THR A 107 -6.73 13.41 12.21
CA THR A 107 -6.58 12.27 11.30
C THR A 107 -5.89 12.73 10.04
N VAL A 108 -4.76 12.11 9.70
CA VAL A 108 -4.04 12.37 8.45
C VAL A 108 -4.50 11.37 7.40
N HIS A 109 -5.00 11.88 6.28
CA HIS A 109 -5.37 11.13 5.09
C HIS A 109 -4.29 11.27 4.04
N TYR A 110 -4.04 10.21 3.29
CA TYR A 110 -3.09 10.20 2.19
C TYR A 110 -3.60 9.32 1.05
N SER A 111 -3.30 9.71 -0.18
CA SER A 111 -3.58 8.91 -1.38
C SER A 111 -2.27 8.39 -1.97
N LEU A 112 -2.22 7.10 -2.29
CA LEU A 112 -1.08 6.44 -2.91
C LEU A 112 -1.38 6.11 -4.36
N THR A 113 -0.39 6.31 -5.22
CA THR A 113 -0.44 5.99 -6.64
C THR A 113 0.84 5.29 -7.06
N ALA A 114 0.74 4.27 -7.89
CA ALA A 114 1.87 3.62 -8.54
C ALA A 114 1.58 3.44 -10.03
N ASP A 115 2.64 3.31 -10.83
CA ASP A 115 2.49 3.15 -12.27
C ASP A 115 2.11 1.70 -12.60
N ARG A 116 2.73 0.71 -11.94
CA ARG A 116 2.40 -0.72 -12.06
C ARG A 116 2.75 -1.51 -10.81
N ILE A 117 2.28 -2.75 -10.76
CA ILE A 117 2.70 -3.75 -9.76
C ILE A 117 3.75 -4.66 -10.40
N ILE A 118 4.91 -4.79 -9.74
CA ILE A 118 5.97 -5.72 -10.12
C ILE A 118 5.83 -6.97 -9.26
N PHE A 119 5.57 -8.10 -9.90
CA PHE A 119 5.45 -9.40 -9.24
C PHE A 119 6.83 -10.05 -9.07
N PRO A 120 7.04 -10.84 -8.01
CA PRO A 120 8.27 -11.62 -7.87
C PRO A 120 8.40 -12.57 -9.07
N LYS A 121 9.59 -12.65 -9.65
CA LYS A 121 9.87 -13.65 -10.69
C LYS A 121 9.72 -15.03 -10.07
N LYS A 122 8.96 -15.93 -10.71
CA LYS A 122 9.02 -17.35 -10.39
C LYS A 122 10.46 -17.80 -10.64
N GLN A 123 11.12 -18.36 -9.62
CA GLN A 123 12.38 -19.06 -9.85
C GLN A 123 12.08 -20.31 -10.68
N GLY A 124 12.55 -20.36 -11.92
CA GLY A 124 12.55 -21.58 -12.74
C GLY A 124 11.68 -21.58 -14.00
N GLU A 125 11.74 -20.53 -14.82
CA GLU A 125 11.50 -20.64 -16.28
C GLU A 125 12.83 -20.45 -17.02
#